data_AF-A8HA25-F1
#
_entry.id   AF-A8HA25-F1
#
_cell.length_a   1.000
_cell.length_b   1.000
_cell.length_c   1.000
_cell.angle_alpha   90.00
_cell.angle_beta   90.00
_cell.angle_gamma   90.00
#
_symmetry.space_group_name_H-M   'P 1'
#
loop_
_entity.id
_entity.type
_entity.pdbx_description
1 polymer ?
#
loop_
_entity_poly.entity_id
_entity_poly.type
_entity_poly.pdbx_seq_one_letter_code
_entity_poly.pdbx_strand_id
1 'polypeptide(L)'
;MKMYKVIKIAAAILLLNCLQASVSAEEGSFGLDGVFVYKDMVGGPYFDEWYLDGNLNNLNDLKLYREGKSGSLETSIKIDCKREAITIHGAGLLFGSMALTKEETQEYLPKDLSEAIVRKICTLQPNI
;
A
#
# COMPACT_ATOMS: atom_id res chain seq x y z
N MET A 1 62.15 -44.56 8.29
CA MET A 1 62.04 -44.11 9.69
C MET A 1 61.43 -42.71 9.70
N LYS A 2 60.39 -42.50 10.52
CA LYS A 2 59.61 -41.27 10.79
C LYS A 2 58.61 -40.76 9.74
N MET A 3 57.33 -40.99 10.09
CA MET A 3 56.10 -40.32 9.64
C MET A 3 56.15 -38.81 9.86
N TYR A 4 55.48 -38.04 8.99
CA TYR A 4 54.61 -36.94 9.42
C TYR A 4 53.38 -36.83 8.49
N LYS A 5 52.21 -37.14 9.05
CA LYS A 5 50.88 -36.75 8.56
C LYS A 5 50.81 -35.22 8.50
N VAL A 6 50.27 -34.64 7.42
CA VAL A 6 49.34 -33.51 7.53
C VAL A 6 48.36 -33.54 6.35
N ILE A 7 47.12 -33.91 6.66
CA ILE A 7 45.94 -33.73 5.81
C ILE A 7 45.65 -32.22 5.75
N LYS A 8 45.46 -31.66 4.55
CA LYS A 8 44.85 -30.33 4.38
C LYS A 8 43.71 -30.40 3.37
N ILE A 9 42.53 -30.53 3.95
CA ILE A 9 41.21 -30.25 3.38
C ILE A 9 41.13 -28.74 3.13
N ALA A 10 40.62 -28.32 1.97
CA ALA A 10 39.65 -27.22 1.85
C ALA A 10 39.35 -26.95 0.37
N ALA A 11 38.15 -27.36 -0.04
CA ALA A 11 37.53 -26.94 -1.30
C ALA A 11 37.27 -25.43 -1.24
N ALA A 12 37.83 -24.69 -2.20
CA ALA A 12 37.47 -23.29 -2.42
C ALA A 12 36.17 -23.26 -3.21
N ILE A 13 35.03 -23.28 -2.52
CA ILE A 13 33.74 -22.87 -3.10
C ILE A 13 33.49 -21.46 -2.56
N LEU A 14 33.83 -20.47 -3.39
CA LEU A 14 33.47 -19.09 -3.16
C LEU A 14 31.95 -18.99 -3.39
N LEU A 15 31.16 -19.27 -2.36
CA LEU A 15 29.74 -18.94 -2.34
C LEU A 15 29.65 -17.42 -2.31
N LEU A 16 29.38 -16.85 -3.47
CA LEU A 16 28.93 -15.48 -3.66
C LEU A 16 27.54 -15.39 -2.99
N ASN A 17 27.51 -15.26 -1.67
CA ASN A 17 26.28 -15.02 -0.94
C ASN A 17 25.79 -13.65 -1.36
N CYS A 18 24.76 -13.67 -2.21
CA CYS A 18 23.85 -12.56 -2.45
C CYS A 18 23.50 -11.96 -1.09
N LEU A 19 24.04 -10.78 -0.81
CA LEU A 19 23.40 -9.88 0.12
C LEU A 19 22.11 -9.41 -0.58
N GLN A 20 21.10 -10.27 -0.56
CA GLN A 20 19.73 -9.81 -0.73
C GLN A 20 19.50 -8.91 0.46
N ALA A 21 19.77 -7.61 0.29
CA ALA A 21 19.19 -6.61 1.15
C ALA A 21 17.69 -6.82 1.03
N SER A 22 17.12 -7.56 1.97
CA SER A 22 15.69 -7.55 2.22
C SER A 22 15.39 -6.11 2.58
N VAL A 23 15.05 -5.32 1.56
CA VAL A 23 14.28 -4.09 1.70
C VAL A 23 12.96 -4.58 2.27
N SER A 24 12.93 -4.75 3.58
CA SER A 24 11.68 -4.80 4.32
C SER A 24 11.17 -3.38 4.20
N ALA A 25 10.15 -3.20 3.36
CA ALA A 25 9.36 -1.99 3.41
C ALA A 25 8.81 -1.92 4.83
N GLU A 26 9.41 -1.06 5.63
CA GLU A 26 8.85 -0.67 6.92
C GLU A 26 7.45 -0.13 6.59
N GLU A 27 6.43 -0.80 7.12
CA GLU A 27 5.06 -0.29 7.08
C GLU A 27 5.12 1.08 7.77
N GLY A 28 5.10 2.13 6.97
CA GLY A 28 5.06 3.50 7.44
C GLY A 28 3.74 3.72 8.14
N SER A 29 3.64 3.32 9.40
CA SER A 29 2.50 3.64 10.26
C SER A 29 2.61 5.11 10.65
N PHE A 30 2.31 5.99 9.70
CA PHE A 30 1.77 7.29 10.05
C PHE A 30 0.38 7.02 10.62
N GLY A 31 0.19 7.40 11.89
CA GLY A 31 -0.94 7.02 12.75
C GLY A 31 -2.31 7.49 12.27
N LEU A 32 -2.78 6.92 11.17
CA LEU A 32 -4.17 6.86 10.79
C LEU A 32 -4.68 5.50 11.26
N ASP A 33 -5.79 5.47 11.99
CA ASP A 33 -6.48 4.23 12.41
C ASP A 33 -7.06 3.43 11.22
N GLY A 34 -6.66 3.76 9.99
CA GLY A 34 -7.15 3.19 8.75
C GLY A 34 -6.36 1.96 8.28
N VAL A 35 -7.05 1.10 7.54
CA VAL A 35 -6.48 -0.06 6.86
C VAL A 35 -5.70 0.41 5.63
N PHE A 36 -4.39 0.17 5.60
CA PHE A 36 -3.57 0.36 4.40
C PHE A 36 -4.13 -0.42 3.21
N VAL A 37 -4.28 0.18 2.03
CA VAL A 37 -4.86 -0.48 0.85
C VAL A 37 -3.95 -0.47 -0.38
N TYR A 38 -3.12 0.55 -0.52
CA TYR A 38 -2.33 0.73 -1.74
C TYR A 38 -1.12 1.63 -1.50
N LYS A 39 -0.04 1.40 -2.25
CA LYS A 39 1.16 2.23 -2.25
C LYS A 39 1.52 2.56 -3.69
N ASP A 40 1.58 3.84 -4.00
CA ASP A 40 1.85 4.37 -5.32
C ASP A 40 3.26 4.98 -5.38
N MET A 41 4.04 4.64 -6.41
CA MET A 41 5.38 5.22 -6.59
C MET A 41 5.28 6.49 -7.42
N VAL A 42 5.47 7.65 -6.79
CA VAL A 42 5.29 8.96 -7.43
C VAL A 42 6.58 9.58 -7.98
N GLY A 43 7.72 8.92 -7.74
CA GLY A 43 9.00 9.24 -8.38
C GLY A 43 10.20 8.91 -7.51
N GLY A 44 11.23 8.29 -8.10
CA GLY A 44 12.43 7.90 -7.36
C GLY A 44 12.09 7.00 -6.15
N PRO A 45 12.63 7.28 -4.94
CA PRO A 45 12.30 6.53 -3.73
C PRO A 45 11.03 7.03 -3.01
N TYR A 46 10.22 7.90 -3.64
CA TYR A 46 9.07 8.53 -3.00
C TYR A 46 7.77 7.80 -3.32
N PHE A 47 6.92 7.71 -2.30
CA PHE A 47 5.65 7.00 -2.37
C PHE A 47 4.52 7.84 -1.78
N ASP A 48 3.32 7.54 -2.25
CA ASP A 48 2.08 7.86 -1.59
C ASP A 48 1.44 6.57 -1.08
N GLU A 49 0.92 6.60 0.13
CA GLU A 49 0.26 5.47 0.78
C GLU A 49 -1.21 5.81 0.99
N TRP A 50 -2.05 4.82 0.75
CA TRP A 50 -3.49 4.97 0.78
C TRP A 50 -4.10 4.09 1.86
N TYR A 51 -5.04 4.66 2.59
CA TYR A 51 -5.67 4.05 3.76
C TYR A 51 -7.18 4.19 3.69
N LEU A 52 -7.91 3.20 4.19
CA LEU A 52 -9.35 3.25 4.39
C LEU A 52 -9.69 3.27 5.88
N ASP A 53 -10.52 4.21 6.29
CA ASP A 53 -11.06 4.31 7.65
C ASP A 53 -12.59 4.24 7.63
N GLY A 54 -13.16 3.84 8.76
CA GLY A 54 -14.59 3.70 8.96
C GLY A 54 -15.01 2.25 9.24
N ASN A 55 -16.33 2.04 9.33
CA ASN A 55 -16.88 0.73 9.61
C ASN A 55 -16.85 -0.15 8.36
N LEU A 56 -15.91 -1.09 8.28
CA LEU A 56 -15.81 -2.03 7.15
C LEU A 56 -16.98 -3.02 7.03
N ASN A 57 -17.91 -3.07 7.99
CA ASN A 57 -19.18 -3.78 7.82
C ASN A 57 -20.25 -2.92 7.11
N ASN A 58 -19.98 -1.63 6.90
CA ASN A 58 -20.82 -0.71 6.14
C ASN A 58 -20.00 -0.01 5.05
N LEU A 59 -20.05 -0.58 3.85
CA LEU A 59 -19.27 -0.12 2.71
C LEU A 59 -19.82 1.13 2.00
N ASN A 60 -20.85 1.79 2.58
CA ASN A 60 -21.50 2.94 1.97
C ASN A 60 -20.93 4.30 2.38
N ASP A 61 -20.07 4.32 3.41
CA ASP A 61 -19.48 5.56 3.92
C ASP A 61 -18.14 5.27 4.59
N LEU A 62 -17.11 5.12 3.75
CA LEU A 62 -15.73 4.94 4.18
C LEU A 62 -14.93 6.19 3.82
N LYS A 63 -13.95 6.51 4.64
CA LYS A 63 -12.99 7.57 4.35
C LYS A 63 -11.76 6.98 3.70
N LEU A 64 -11.37 7.55 2.56
CA LEU A 64 -10.15 7.25 1.85
C LEU A 64 -9.15 8.37 2.10
N TYR A 65 -7.97 7.97 2.57
CA TYR A 65 -6.86 8.86 2.87
C TYR A 65 -5.68 8.55 1.98
N ARG A 66 -4.98 9.59 1.54
CA ARG A 66 -3.63 9.52 0.99
C ARG A 66 -2.71 10.29 1.91
N GLU A 67 -1.55 9.73 2.21
CA GLU A 67 -0.41 10.43 2.81
C GLU A 67 0.86 10.14 2.02
N GLY A 68 1.83 11.05 2.04
CA GLY A 68 3.11 10.85 1.38
C GLY A 68 3.63 12.06 0.62
N LYS A 69 4.40 11.80 -0.44
CA LYS A 69 5.15 12.84 -1.16
C LYS A 69 4.24 13.84 -1.87
N SER A 70 3.09 13.40 -2.39
CA SER A 70 2.12 14.29 -3.04
C SER A 70 1.23 15.03 -2.04
N GLY A 71 1.46 14.85 -0.73
CA GLY A 71 0.71 15.43 0.37
C GLY A 71 -0.65 14.77 0.61
N SER A 72 -1.36 15.28 1.62
CA SER A 72 -2.59 14.64 2.09
C SER A 72 -3.77 14.82 1.13
N LEU A 73 -4.60 13.79 1.04
CA LEU A 73 -5.92 13.84 0.40
C LEU A 73 -6.90 13.04 1.27
N GLU A 74 -8.04 13.62 1.60
CA GLU A 74 -9.15 12.93 2.26
C GLU A 74 -10.40 12.99 1.39
N THR A 75 -11.14 11.89 1.25
CA THR A 75 -12.46 11.88 0.61
C THR A 75 -13.32 10.73 1.12
N SER A 76 -14.63 10.81 0.89
CA SER A 76 -15.58 9.74 1.22
C SER A 76 -15.94 8.91 -0.01
N ILE A 77 -15.88 7.59 0.15
CA ILE A 77 -16.16 6.61 -0.90
C ILE A 77 -17.19 5.56 -0.45
N LYS A 78 -17.83 4.95 -1.45
CA LYS A 78 -18.56 3.67 -1.33
C LYS A 78 -17.78 2.58 -2.05
N ILE A 79 -17.88 1.35 -1.56
CA ILE A 79 -17.37 0.16 -2.22
C ILE A 79 -18.55 -0.72 -2.60
N ASP A 80 -18.68 -1.02 -3.90
CA ASP A 80 -19.65 -1.98 -4.44
C ASP A 80 -18.89 -3.25 -4.83
N CYS A 81 -18.88 -4.24 -3.93
CA CYS A 81 -18.19 -5.51 -4.15
C CYS A 81 -18.81 -6.36 -5.27
N LYS A 82 -20.08 -6.17 -5.61
CA LYS A 82 -20.75 -6.89 -6.70
C LYS A 82 -20.35 -6.34 -8.06
N ARG A 83 -20.10 -5.03 -8.13
CA ARG A 83 -19.63 -4.34 -9.35
C ARG A 83 -18.11 -4.17 -9.41
N GLU A 84 -17.40 -4.62 -8.39
CA GLU A 84 -15.94 -4.48 -8.26
C GLU A 84 -15.47 -3.02 -8.44
N ALA A 85 -16.20 -2.08 -7.84
CA ALA A 85 -15.97 -0.65 -8.06
C ALA A 85 -16.04 0.15 -6.76
N ILE A 86 -15.32 1.27 -6.74
CA ILE A 86 -15.52 2.33 -5.75
C ILE A 86 -16.25 3.52 -6.36
N THR A 87 -16.91 4.33 -5.53
CA THR A 87 -17.53 5.58 -5.97
C THR A 87 -17.27 6.66 -4.94
N ILE A 88 -16.68 7.78 -5.38
CA ILE A 88 -16.57 8.99 -4.57
C ILE A 88 -17.97 9.60 -4.39
N HIS A 89 -18.36 9.94 -3.17
CA HIS A 89 -19.64 10.61 -2.90
C HIS A 89 -19.53 11.85 -2.02
N GLY A 90 -18.35 12.12 -1.45
CA GLY A 90 -18.05 13.38 -0.76
C GLY A 90 -17.18 14.31 -1.60
N ALA A 91 -17.05 15.56 -1.14
CA ALA A 91 -15.97 16.42 -1.60
C ALA A 91 -14.62 15.85 -1.15
N GLY A 92 -13.56 16.14 -1.91
CA GLY A 92 -12.19 15.87 -1.48
C GLY A 92 -11.62 17.04 -0.67
N LEU A 93 -10.65 16.76 0.18
CA LEU A 93 -9.87 17.76 0.89
C LEU A 93 -8.38 17.49 0.64
N LEU A 94 -7.76 18.32 -0.19
CA LEU A 94 -6.35 18.24 -0.53
C LEU A 94 -5.52 19.15 0.41
N PHE A 95 -4.35 18.66 0.85
CA PHE A 95 -3.47 19.37 1.79
C PHE A 95 -4.19 19.87 3.06
N GLY A 96 -5.23 19.15 3.49
CA GLY A 96 -6.05 19.47 4.66
C GLY A 96 -6.86 20.77 4.58
N SER A 97 -6.89 21.47 3.45
CA SER A 97 -7.52 22.81 3.37
C SER A 97 -8.14 23.15 2.02
N MET A 98 -7.72 22.52 0.92
CA MET A 98 -8.24 22.78 -0.41
C MET A 98 -9.40 21.85 -0.71
N ALA A 99 -10.63 22.38 -0.72
CA ALA A 99 -11.80 21.61 -1.10
C ALA A 99 -11.80 21.31 -2.60
N LEU A 100 -12.06 20.06 -2.95
CA LEU A 100 -12.20 19.56 -4.32
C LEU A 100 -13.63 19.09 -4.55
N THR A 101 -14.12 19.30 -5.76
CA THR A 101 -15.31 18.60 -6.27
C THR A 101 -15.05 17.09 -6.35
N LYS A 102 -16.12 16.32 -6.53
CA LYS A 102 -16.02 14.87 -6.74
C LYS A 102 -15.17 14.56 -7.97
N GLU A 103 -15.40 15.29 -9.05
CA GLU A 103 -14.75 15.12 -10.35
C GLU A 103 -13.25 15.43 -10.23
N GLU A 104 -12.89 16.54 -9.59
CA GLU A 104 -11.49 16.87 -9.32
C GLU A 104 -10.83 15.82 -8.43
N THR A 105 -11.51 15.35 -7.38
CA THR A 105 -10.98 14.32 -6.48
C THR A 105 -10.64 13.03 -7.25
N GLN A 106 -11.48 12.66 -8.23
CA GLN A 106 -11.26 11.47 -9.04
C GLN A 106 -9.95 11.54 -9.85
N GLU A 107 -9.52 12.74 -10.26
CA GLU A 107 -8.27 12.95 -11.00
C GLU A 107 -7.01 12.69 -10.15
N TYR A 108 -7.13 12.76 -8.82
CA TYR A 108 -6.03 12.47 -7.89
C TYR A 108 -5.92 10.99 -7.52
N LEU A 109 -6.88 10.14 -7.94
CA LEU A 109 -6.84 8.72 -7.64
C LEU A 109 -5.95 7.97 -8.64
N PRO A 110 -4.98 7.16 -8.19
CA PRO A 110 -4.23 6.26 -9.04
C PRO A 110 -5.16 5.28 -9.75
N LYS A 111 -4.83 4.93 -10.99
CA LYS A 111 -5.67 4.05 -11.83
C LYS A 111 -5.97 2.70 -11.16
N ASP A 112 -4.99 2.15 -10.47
CA ASP A 112 -5.07 0.80 -9.90
C ASP A 112 -5.61 0.79 -8.45
N LEU A 113 -5.86 1.97 -7.86
CA LEU A 113 -6.32 2.09 -6.47
C LEU A 113 -7.67 1.43 -6.25
N SER A 114 -8.62 1.60 -7.19
CA SER A 114 -9.95 1.00 -7.08
C SER A 114 -9.87 -0.53 -7.04
N GLU A 115 -9.06 -1.12 -7.92
CA GLU A 115 -8.86 -2.58 -7.94
C GLU A 115 -8.22 -3.05 -6.64
N ALA A 116 -7.20 -2.35 -6.16
CA ALA A 116 -6.52 -2.70 -4.91
C ALA A 116 -7.47 -2.68 -3.70
N ILE A 117 -8.30 -1.63 -3.59
CA ILE A 117 -9.33 -1.52 -2.56
C ILE A 117 -10.32 -2.67 -2.64
N VAL A 118 -10.91 -2.92 -3.81
CA VAL A 118 -11.91 -3.98 -4.01
C VAL A 118 -11.31 -5.33 -3.70
N ARG A 119 -10.12 -5.65 -4.22
CA ARG A 119 -9.44 -6.91 -3.94
C ARG A 119 -9.21 -7.06 -2.44
N LYS A 120 -8.79 -6.02 -1.74
CA LYS A 120 -8.51 -6.11 -0.30
C LYS A 120 -9.77 -6.24 0.54
N ILE A 121 -10.83 -5.48 0.25
CA ILE A 121 -12.03 -5.43 1.08
C ILE A 121 -13.03 -6.54 0.73
N CYS A 122 -13.29 -6.76 -0.57
CA CYS A 122 -14.33 -7.67 -1.01
C CYS A 122 -13.92 -9.15 -0.94
N THR A 123 -12.63 -9.47 -1.01
CA THR A 123 -12.16 -10.85 -0.77
C THR A 123 -12.24 -11.25 0.70
N LEU A 124 -12.23 -10.28 1.62
CA LEU A 124 -12.46 -10.50 3.05
C LEU A 124 -13.96 -10.67 3.39
N GLN A 125 -14.87 -10.25 2.49
CA GLN A 125 -16.32 -10.31 2.68
C GLN A 125 -17.05 -10.90 1.46
N PRO A 126 -16.84 -12.19 1.12
CA PRO A 126 -17.39 -12.78 -0.10
C PRO A 126 -18.92 -12.96 -0.13
N ASN A 127 -19.65 -12.66 0.95
CA ASN A 127 -21.09 -12.99 1.08
C ASN A 127 -21.94 -11.89 1.75
N ILE A 128 -22.03 -10.71 1.12
CA ILE A 128 -23.14 -9.76 1.29
C ILE A 128 -23.77 -9.46 -0.09
#